data_AF-A0A6D2KZF9-F1
#
_entry.id   AF-A0A6D2KZF9-F1
#
_cell.length_a   1.000
_cell.length_b   1.000
_cell.length_c   1.000
_cell.angle_alpha   90.00
_cell.angle_beta   90.00
_cell.angle_gamma   90.00
#
_symmetry.space_group_name_H-M   'P 1'
#
loop_
_entity.id
_entity.type
_entity.pdbx_description
1 polymer ?
#
loop_
_entity_poly.entity_id
_entity_poly.type
_entity_poly.pdbx_seq_one_letter_code
_entity_poly.pdbx_strand_id
1 'polypeptide(L)'
;MTQATRGIEKEILSLQSEEKKLVLEIKRSAKTGNEGATKTLARQLIRLRQQITKLQGSRAQMRGIATHTQAMHAHTSVAAGIQGATKAMSAMSKNMDPAKQAKVMREFQKQSAQMDMTTEMMSDSIDDALDNDEAEDETEDLTNQVLDEIGIDIASQLSSAPKTKIGGKNAEDVSSSEIDELEKRLAALR
;
A
#
# COMPACT_ATOMS: atom_id res chain seq x y z
N MET A 1 -13.37 -18.68 -2.97
CA MET A 1 -12.13 -17.88 -3.14
C MET A 1 -12.18 -16.94 -4.34
N THR A 2 -12.49 -17.40 -5.55
CA THR A 2 -12.58 -16.54 -6.76
C THR A 2 -13.69 -15.48 -6.70
N GLN A 3 -14.80 -15.76 -6.02
CA GLN A 3 -15.87 -14.77 -5.82
C GLN A 3 -15.48 -13.68 -4.81
N ALA A 4 -14.76 -14.05 -3.75
CA ALA A 4 -14.30 -13.12 -2.72
C ALA A 4 -13.24 -12.15 -3.26
N THR A 5 -12.27 -12.65 -4.04
CA THR A 5 -11.27 -11.79 -4.73
C THR A 5 -11.90 -10.81 -5.69
N ARG A 6 -12.90 -11.25 -6.48
CA ARG A 6 -13.69 -10.36 -7.35
C ARG A 6 -14.52 -9.32 -6.58
N GLY A 7 -15.02 -9.68 -5.40
CA GLY A 7 -15.73 -8.76 -4.50
C GLY A 7 -14.81 -7.61 -4.08
N ILE A 8 -13.63 -7.94 -3.58
CA ILE A 8 -12.61 -6.95 -3.18
C ILE A 8 -12.18 -6.07 -4.34
N GLU A 9 -11.97 -6.64 -5.54
CA GLU A 9 -11.61 -5.86 -6.73
C GLU A 9 -12.67 -4.81 -7.09
N LYS A 10 -13.96 -5.17 -7.01
CA LYS A 10 -15.05 -4.23 -7.25
C LYS A 10 -15.09 -3.12 -6.20
N GLU A 11 -14.86 -3.46 -4.94
CA GLU A 11 -14.84 -2.50 -3.84
C GLU A 11 -13.68 -1.50 -3.98
N ILE A 12 -12.47 -1.99 -4.33
CA ILE A 12 -11.32 -1.14 -4.65
C ILE A 12 -11.66 -0.14 -5.77
N LEU A 13 -12.29 -0.60 -6.86
CA LEU A 13 -12.68 0.28 -7.97
C LEU A 13 -13.73 1.32 -7.56
N SER A 14 -14.65 0.95 -6.68
CA SER A 14 -15.65 1.87 -6.12
C SER A 14 -14.97 2.96 -5.30
N LEU A 15 -14.09 2.58 -4.36
CA LEU A 15 -13.37 3.52 -3.50
C LEU A 15 -12.43 4.43 -4.29
N GLN A 16 -11.75 3.92 -5.33
CA GLN A 16 -10.95 4.76 -6.24
C GLN A 16 -11.80 5.79 -7.01
N SER A 17 -13.06 5.47 -7.30
CA SER A 17 -13.98 6.42 -7.93
C SER A 17 -14.46 7.47 -6.93
N GLU A 18 -14.65 7.11 -5.67
CA GLU A 18 -14.93 8.03 -4.57
C GLU A 18 -13.74 8.94 -4.27
N GLU A 19 -12.51 8.41 -4.31
CA GLU A 19 -11.27 9.17 -4.14
C GLU A 19 -11.19 10.33 -5.12
N LYS A 20 -11.46 10.06 -6.41
CA LYS A 20 -11.49 11.09 -7.46
C LYS A 20 -12.54 12.16 -7.18
N LYS A 21 -13.72 11.80 -6.66
CA LYS A 21 -14.77 12.76 -6.30
C LYS A 21 -14.33 13.61 -5.11
N LEU A 22 -13.75 12.99 -4.09
CA LEU A 22 -13.27 13.66 -2.89
C LEU A 22 -12.16 14.67 -3.21
N VAL A 23 -11.23 14.32 -4.10
CA VAL A 23 -10.18 15.24 -4.59
C VAL A 23 -10.79 16.48 -5.27
N LEU A 24 -11.84 16.31 -6.08
CA LEU A 24 -12.52 17.44 -6.71
C LEU A 24 -13.23 18.33 -5.69
N GLU A 25 -13.82 17.72 -4.66
CA GLU A 25 -14.49 18.42 -3.57
C GLU A 25 -13.50 19.20 -2.70
N ILE A 26 -12.36 18.60 -2.36
CA ILE A 26 -11.23 19.24 -1.66
C ILE A 26 -10.74 20.46 -2.45
N LYS A 27 -10.54 20.33 -3.77
CA LYS A 27 -10.17 21.46 -4.64
C LYS A 27 -11.23 22.56 -4.66
N ARG A 28 -12.52 22.23 -4.63
CA ARG A 28 -13.60 23.22 -4.59
C ARG A 28 -13.64 23.93 -3.22
N SER A 29 -13.56 23.19 -2.13
CA SER A 29 -13.54 23.72 -0.76
C SER A 29 -12.35 24.65 -0.53
N ALA A 30 -11.17 24.25 -1.02
CA ALA A 30 -9.96 25.07 -0.95
C ALA A 30 -10.11 26.42 -1.67
N LYS A 31 -10.75 26.45 -2.85
CA LYS A 31 -11.03 27.69 -3.59
C LYS A 31 -11.99 28.62 -2.85
N THR A 32 -12.89 28.08 -2.05
CA THR A 32 -13.83 28.88 -1.23
C THR A 32 -13.20 29.42 0.05
N GLY A 33 -11.94 29.07 0.36
CA GLY A 33 -11.23 29.53 1.55
C GLY A 33 -11.70 28.90 2.86
N ASN A 34 -12.52 27.85 2.80
CA ASN A 34 -12.97 27.12 3.99
C ASN A 34 -11.90 26.11 4.44
N GLU A 35 -10.92 26.58 5.20
CA GLU A 35 -9.81 25.75 5.68
C GLU A 35 -10.28 24.58 6.57
N GLY A 36 -11.29 24.79 7.42
CA GLY A 36 -11.82 23.74 8.30
C GLY A 36 -12.46 22.59 7.53
N ALA A 37 -13.29 22.90 6.53
CA ALA A 37 -13.88 21.89 5.65
C ALA A 37 -12.81 21.19 4.80
N THR A 38 -11.84 21.94 4.29
CA THR A 38 -10.74 21.40 3.46
C THR A 38 -9.87 20.43 4.25
N LYS A 39 -9.48 20.76 5.49
CA LYS A 39 -8.74 19.86 6.38
C LYS A 39 -9.53 18.59 6.72
N THR A 40 -10.84 18.73 6.98
CA THR A 40 -11.69 17.57 7.28
C THR A 40 -11.78 16.62 6.09
N LEU A 41 -12.00 17.15 4.89
CA LEU A 41 -12.04 16.37 3.66
C LEU A 41 -10.68 15.75 3.32
N ALA A 42 -9.57 16.43 3.61
CA ALA A 42 -8.22 15.88 3.41
C ALA A 42 -7.94 14.69 4.33
N ARG A 43 -8.34 14.74 5.61
CA ARG A 43 -8.26 13.56 6.51
C ARG A 43 -9.13 12.41 6.00
N GLN A 44 -10.32 12.71 5.47
CA GLN A 44 -11.17 11.69 4.85
C GLN A 44 -10.49 11.05 3.62
N LEU A 45 -9.72 11.82 2.84
CA LEU A 45 -8.94 11.29 1.72
C LEU A 45 -7.87 10.32 2.18
N ILE A 46 -7.14 10.65 3.25
CA ILE A 46 -6.11 9.79 3.83
C ILE A 46 -6.71 8.45 4.25
N ARG A 47 -7.81 8.47 5.01
CA ARG A 47 -8.53 7.26 5.43
C ARG A 47 -8.99 6.42 4.25
N LEU A 48 -9.50 7.06 3.21
CA LEU A 48 -9.95 6.36 2.00
C LEU A 48 -8.76 5.70 1.28
N ARG A 49 -7.62 6.38 1.17
CA ARG A 49 -6.39 5.82 0.59
C ARG A 49 -5.87 4.65 1.43
N GLN A 50 -5.85 4.76 2.75
CA GLN A 50 -5.48 3.67 3.66
C GLN A 50 -6.43 2.47 3.50
N GLN A 51 -7.74 2.70 3.38
CA GLN A 51 -8.72 1.64 3.13
C GLN A 51 -8.45 0.93 1.79
N ILE A 52 -8.12 1.68 0.72
CA ILE A 52 -7.73 1.12 -0.58
C ILE A 52 -6.47 0.26 -0.44
N THR A 53 -5.43 0.75 0.23
CA THR A 53 -4.17 0.01 0.46
C THR A 53 -4.43 -1.28 1.24
N LYS A 54 -5.22 -1.22 2.32
CA LYS A 54 -5.60 -2.40 3.11
C LYS A 54 -6.36 -3.45 2.29
N LEU A 55 -7.29 -3.02 1.43
CA LEU A 55 -8.01 -3.93 0.53
C LEU A 55 -7.09 -4.52 -0.54
N GLN A 56 -6.10 -3.78 -1.02
CA GLN A 56 -5.09 -4.29 -1.94
C GLN A 56 -4.19 -5.34 -1.27
N GLY A 57 -3.77 -5.11 -0.02
CA GLY A 57 -3.07 -6.10 0.79
C GLY A 57 -3.90 -7.37 1.00
N SER A 58 -5.16 -7.22 1.42
CA SER A 58 -6.10 -8.33 1.57
C SER A 58 -6.33 -9.11 0.27
N ARG A 59 -6.37 -8.42 -0.88
CA ARG A 59 -6.44 -9.06 -2.21
C ARG A 59 -5.20 -9.92 -2.49
N ALA A 60 -4.01 -9.42 -2.17
CA ALA A 60 -2.76 -10.15 -2.35
C ALA A 60 -2.71 -11.40 -1.46
N GLN A 61 -3.07 -11.26 -0.18
CA GLN A 61 -3.17 -12.37 0.77
C GLN A 61 -4.16 -13.44 0.28
N MET A 62 -5.37 -13.06 -0.14
CA MET A 62 -6.34 -14.02 -0.68
C MET A 62 -5.87 -14.72 -1.95
N ARG A 63 -5.11 -14.03 -2.81
CA ARG A 63 -4.49 -14.65 -3.98
C ARG A 63 -3.45 -15.69 -3.57
N GLY A 64 -2.62 -15.37 -2.57
CA GLY A 64 -1.67 -16.29 -1.95
C GLY A 64 -2.36 -17.55 -1.40
N ILE A 65 -3.43 -17.36 -0.61
CA ILE A 65 -4.22 -18.49 -0.06
C ILE A 65 -4.84 -19.32 -1.19
N ALA A 66 -5.37 -18.69 -2.24
CA ALA A 66 -5.95 -19.40 -3.37
C ALA A 66 -4.90 -20.26 -4.10
N THR A 67 -3.70 -19.72 -4.33
CA THR A 67 -2.59 -20.50 -4.91
C THR A 67 -2.13 -21.63 -3.99
N HIS A 68 -2.08 -21.38 -2.68
CA HIS A 68 -1.71 -22.40 -1.71
C HIS A 68 -2.76 -23.52 -1.64
N THR A 69 -4.04 -23.19 -1.66
CA THR A 69 -5.14 -24.17 -1.69
C THR A 69 -5.10 -25.00 -2.98
N GLN A 70 -4.77 -24.38 -4.12
CA GLN A 70 -4.58 -25.10 -5.37
C GLN A 70 -3.39 -26.05 -5.32
N ALA A 71 -2.27 -25.64 -4.71
CA ALA A 71 -1.14 -26.52 -4.46
C ALA A 71 -1.52 -27.69 -3.54
N MET A 72 -2.22 -27.43 -2.43
CA MET A 72 -2.73 -28.46 -1.53
C MET A 72 -3.63 -29.48 -2.23
N HIS A 73 -4.53 -29.03 -3.13
CA HIS A 73 -5.36 -29.93 -3.93
C HIS A 73 -4.52 -30.81 -4.86
N ALA A 74 -3.50 -30.25 -5.51
CA ALA A 74 -2.58 -31.03 -6.34
C ALA A 74 -1.80 -32.06 -5.51
N HIS A 75 -1.27 -31.66 -4.34
CA HIS A 75 -0.61 -32.58 -3.40
C HIS A 75 -1.55 -33.71 -2.95
N THR A 76 -2.80 -33.40 -2.63
CA THR A 76 -3.80 -34.41 -2.24
C THR A 76 -4.09 -35.39 -3.38
N SER A 77 -4.19 -34.91 -4.62
CA SER A 77 -4.39 -35.76 -5.79
C SER A 77 -3.20 -36.68 -6.06
N VAL A 78 -1.97 -36.15 -5.96
CA VAL A 78 -0.74 -36.94 -6.07
C VAL A 78 -0.67 -37.97 -4.95
N ALA A 79 -0.98 -37.59 -3.70
CA ALA A 79 -0.99 -38.51 -2.56
C ALA A 79 -2.02 -39.64 -2.76
N ALA A 80 -3.23 -39.33 -3.25
CA ALA A 80 -4.24 -40.34 -3.59
C ALA A 80 -3.77 -41.27 -4.72
N GLY A 81 -3.08 -40.74 -5.73
CA GLY A 81 -2.46 -41.52 -6.81
C GLY A 81 -1.36 -42.44 -6.30
N ILE A 82 -0.47 -41.94 -5.44
CA ILE A 82 0.58 -42.73 -4.76
C ILE A 82 -0.06 -43.80 -3.87
N GLN A 83 -1.16 -43.50 -3.16
CA GLN A 83 -1.87 -44.47 -2.35
C GLN A 83 -2.48 -45.60 -3.20
N GLY A 84 -3.05 -45.27 -4.37
CA GLY A 84 -3.53 -46.26 -5.33
C GLY A 84 -2.40 -47.10 -5.91
N ALA A 85 -1.30 -46.46 -6.32
CA ALA A 85 -0.11 -47.11 -6.84
C ALA A 85 0.59 -47.99 -5.79
N THR A 86 0.66 -47.57 -4.53
CA THR A 86 1.23 -48.38 -3.43
C THR A 86 0.34 -49.56 -3.06
N LYS A 87 -0.99 -49.43 -3.12
CA LYS A 87 -1.90 -50.59 -3.01
C LYS A 87 -1.67 -51.59 -4.15
N ALA A 88 -1.54 -51.11 -5.39
CA ALA A 88 -1.23 -51.95 -6.54
C ALA A 88 0.17 -52.59 -6.43
N MET A 89 1.19 -51.82 -6.01
CA MET A 89 2.53 -52.33 -5.74
C MET A 89 2.55 -53.32 -4.59
N SER A 90 1.75 -53.13 -3.53
CA SER A 90 1.63 -54.06 -2.40
C SER A 90 1.02 -55.39 -2.85
N ALA A 91 -0.06 -55.32 -3.64
CA ALA A 91 -0.66 -56.50 -4.28
C ALA A 91 0.33 -57.21 -5.23
N MET A 92 1.19 -56.46 -5.92
CA MET A 92 2.26 -56.99 -6.77
C MET A 92 3.50 -57.46 -5.97
N SER A 93 3.73 -56.91 -4.77
CA SER A 93 4.89 -57.21 -3.91
C SER A 93 4.84 -58.61 -3.31
N LYS A 94 3.66 -59.24 -3.32
CA LYS A 94 3.50 -60.66 -3.01
C LYS A 94 4.37 -61.55 -3.91
N ASN A 95 4.84 -61.04 -5.05
CA ASN A 95 5.75 -61.67 -6.01
C ASN A 95 7.08 -60.89 -6.21
N MET A 96 7.42 -59.90 -5.37
CA MET A 96 8.59 -59.03 -5.58
C MET A 96 9.67 -59.19 -4.49
N ASP A 97 10.93 -59.11 -4.92
CA ASP A 97 12.13 -59.32 -4.10
C ASP A 97 12.28 -58.29 -2.94
N PRO A 98 12.51 -58.72 -1.69
CA PRO A 98 12.65 -57.85 -0.51
C PRO A 98 13.70 -56.73 -0.66
N ALA A 99 14.73 -56.92 -1.49
CA ALA A 99 15.72 -55.87 -1.76
C ALA A 99 15.11 -54.63 -2.45
N LYS A 100 14.08 -54.81 -3.29
CA LYS A 100 13.39 -53.71 -3.98
C LYS A 100 12.46 -52.95 -3.02
N GLN A 101 11.89 -53.63 -2.04
CA GLN A 101 11.01 -53.03 -1.04
C GLN A 101 11.78 -52.07 -0.12
N ALA A 102 13.00 -52.44 0.29
CA ALA A 102 13.89 -51.56 1.06
C ALA A 102 14.27 -50.28 0.28
N LYS A 103 14.46 -50.39 -1.04
CA LYS A 103 14.75 -49.22 -1.90
C LYS A 103 13.57 -48.27 -2.00
N VAL A 104 12.35 -48.79 -2.19
CA VAL A 104 11.12 -47.98 -2.24
C VAL A 104 10.85 -47.27 -0.91
N MET A 105 11.07 -47.94 0.23
CA MET A 105 10.94 -47.32 1.56
C MET A 105 11.93 -46.16 1.76
N ARG A 106 13.18 -46.32 1.32
CA ARG A 106 14.19 -45.26 1.38
C ARG A 106 13.85 -44.07 0.49
N GLU A 107 13.35 -44.33 -0.72
CA GLU A 107 12.91 -43.28 -1.66
C GLU A 107 11.71 -42.50 -1.10
N PHE A 108 10.75 -43.21 -0.50
CA PHE A 108 9.60 -42.59 0.16
C PHE A 108 10.01 -41.71 1.33
N GLN A 109 10.91 -42.17 2.21
CA GLN A 109 11.43 -41.36 3.31
C GLN A 109 12.12 -40.10 2.80
N LYS A 110 12.90 -40.20 1.71
CA LYS A 110 13.58 -39.05 1.10
C LYS A 110 12.58 -38.05 0.51
N GLN A 111 11.57 -38.52 -0.22
CA GLN A 111 10.55 -37.64 -0.81
C GLN A 111 9.67 -37.00 0.27
N SER A 112 9.33 -37.72 1.34
CA SER A 112 8.56 -37.19 2.46
C SER A 112 9.34 -36.08 3.18
N ALA A 113 10.63 -36.30 3.48
CA ALA A 113 11.48 -35.27 4.09
C ALA A 113 11.67 -34.04 3.19
N GLN A 114 11.76 -34.24 1.87
CA GLN A 114 11.84 -33.14 0.91
C GLN A 114 10.54 -32.33 0.87
N MET A 115 9.38 -32.99 0.98
CA MET A 115 8.07 -32.32 1.02
C MET A 115 7.87 -31.51 2.30
N ASP A 116 8.26 -32.05 3.44
CA ASP A 116 8.19 -31.36 4.74
C ASP A 116 9.02 -30.07 4.71
N MET A 117 10.26 -30.15 4.23
CA MET A 117 11.15 -28.99 4.10
C MET A 117 10.57 -27.91 3.17
N THR A 118 9.96 -28.29 2.04
CA THR A 118 9.32 -27.32 1.14
C THR A 118 8.08 -26.68 1.73
N THR A 119 7.37 -27.38 2.61
CA THR A 119 6.17 -26.85 3.29
C THR A 119 6.57 -25.83 4.36
N GLU A 120 7.63 -26.12 5.12
CA GLU A 120 8.18 -25.23 6.14
C GLU A 120 8.71 -23.93 5.53
N MET A 121 9.54 -24.01 4.49
CA MET A 121 10.03 -22.82 3.77
C MET A 121 8.89 -21.99 3.14
N MET A 122 7.83 -22.64 2.68
CA MET A 122 6.66 -21.96 2.13
C MET A 122 5.84 -21.25 3.22
N SER A 123 5.76 -21.83 4.42
CA SER A 123 5.05 -21.25 5.56
C SER A 123 5.78 -20.01 6.09
N ASP A 124 7.10 -20.07 6.23
CA ASP A 124 7.92 -18.92 6.68
C ASP A 124 7.81 -17.73 5.71
N SER A 125 7.78 -18.01 4.40
CA SER A 125 7.60 -16.97 3.38
C SER A 125 6.22 -16.30 3.43
N ILE A 126 5.22 -16.99 3.98
CA ILE A 126 3.86 -16.47 4.15
C ILE A 126 3.77 -15.62 5.41
N ASP A 127 4.40 -16.04 6.51
CA ASP A 127 4.39 -15.32 7.78
C ASP A 127 5.09 -13.96 7.65
N ASP A 128 6.24 -13.93 6.97
CA ASP A 128 7.01 -12.70 6.68
C ASP A 128 6.23 -11.72 5.78
N ALA A 129 5.31 -12.22 4.95
CA ALA A 129 4.45 -11.38 4.11
C ALA A 129 3.22 -10.84 4.85
N LEU A 130 2.89 -11.38 6.04
CA LEU A 130 1.73 -10.99 6.84
C LEU A 130 2.07 -9.96 7.93
N ASP A 131 3.34 -9.85 8.33
CA ASP A 131 3.78 -9.05 9.49
C ASP A 131 4.01 -7.55 9.19
N ASN A 132 3.66 -7.07 7.99
CA ASN A 132 3.97 -5.70 7.53
C ASN A 132 2.82 -4.69 7.65
N ASP A 133 1.76 -4.99 8.41
CA ASP A 133 0.67 -4.05 8.69
C ASP A 133 1.05 -3.11 9.84
N GLU A 134 2.13 -2.32 9.66
CA GLU A 134 2.50 -1.26 10.59
C GLU A 134 1.52 -0.09 10.42
N ALA A 135 0.75 0.17 11.47
CA ALA A 135 -0.31 1.17 11.47
C ALA A 135 0.29 2.58 11.38
N GLU A 136 0.22 3.20 10.21
CA GLU A 136 0.60 4.61 10.04
C GLU A 136 -0.38 5.53 10.80
N ASP A 137 0.14 6.20 11.81
CA ASP A 137 -0.57 7.23 12.57
C ASP A 137 -1.08 8.33 11.61
N GLU A 138 -2.37 8.68 11.73
CA GLU A 138 -3.00 9.80 11.03
C GLU A 138 -2.44 11.14 11.55
N THR A 139 -1.25 11.54 11.08
CA THR A 139 -0.62 12.80 11.49
C THR A 139 -1.13 14.00 10.70
N GLU A 140 -1.06 15.19 11.32
CA GLU A 140 -1.34 16.45 10.62
C GLU A 140 -0.36 16.71 9.46
N ASP A 141 0.86 16.18 9.56
CA ASP A 141 1.88 16.24 8.51
C ASP A 141 1.43 15.49 7.24
N LEU A 142 0.85 14.30 7.38
CA LEU A 142 0.25 13.56 6.25
C LEU A 142 -0.88 14.36 5.60
N THR A 143 -1.66 15.09 6.40
CA THR A 143 -2.77 15.90 5.87
C THR A 143 -2.23 17.06 5.03
N ASN A 144 -1.18 17.72 5.49
CA ASN A 144 -0.53 18.80 4.74
C ASN A 144 0.13 18.27 3.46
N GLN A 145 0.84 17.13 3.53
CA GLN A 145 1.44 16.48 2.38
C GLN A 145 0.41 16.13 1.28
N VAL A 146 -0.77 15.64 1.66
CA VAL A 146 -1.85 15.34 0.71
C VAL A 146 -2.43 16.61 0.08
N LEU A 147 -2.55 17.70 0.84
CA LEU A 147 -3.01 18.99 0.30
C LEU A 147 -2.02 19.57 -0.72
N ASP A 148 -0.72 19.42 -0.46
CA ASP A 148 0.36 19.81 -1.36
C ASP A 148 0.33 18.96 -2.64
N GLU A 149 0.19 17.63 -2.53
CA GLU A 149 0.07 16.70 -3.67
C GLU A 149 -1.10 17.07 -4.61
N ILE A 150 -2.22 17.50 -4.04
CA ILE A 150 -3.42 17.90 -4.80
C ILE A 150 -3.20 19.22 -5.57
N GLY A 151 -2.13 19.95 -5.24
CA GLY A 151 -1.84 21.27 -5.77
C GLY A 151 -2.75 22.34 -5.17
N ILE A 152 -3.20 22.15 -3.92
CA ILE A 152 -3.74 23.25 -3.10
C ILE A 152 -2.54 23.97 -2.49
N ASP A 153 -1.66 24.41 -3.38
CA ASP A 153 -0.53 25.21 -2.97
C ASP A 153 -1.06 26.59 -2.60
N ILE A 154 -0.38 27.21 -1.64
CA ILE A 154 -0.65 28.47 -0.94
C ILE A 154 -0.83 29.69 -1.89
N ALA A 155 -0.88 29.48 -3.20
CA ALA A 155 -1.29 30.46 -4.20
C ALA A 155 -2.68 31.07 -3.95
N SER A 156 -3.61 30.37 -3.28
CA SER A 156 -4.91 30.97 -2.90
C SER A 156 -4.78 31.91 -1.69
N GLN A 157 -3.89 31.62 -0.74
CA GLN A 157 -3.57 32.51 0.39
C GLN A 157 -2.76 33.73 -0.07
N LEU A 158 -1.89 33.61 -1.08
CA LEU A 158 -1.20 34.78 -1.66
C LEU A 158 -2.13 35.64 -2.55
N SER A 159 -3.16 35.05 -3.16
CA SER A 159 -4.18 35.81 -3.92
C SER A 159 -5.17 36.58 -3.04
N SER A 160 -5.26 36.23 -1.75
CA SER A 160 -6.14 36.87 -0.76
C SER A 160 -5.45 37.92 0.11
N ALA A 161 -4.20 38.30 -0.17
CA ALA A 161 -3.69 39.56 0.35
C ALA A 161 -4.50 40.70 -0.30
N PRO A 162 -5.28 41.50 0.47
CA PRO A 162 -6.13 42.51 -0.12
C PRO A 162 -5.23 43.48 -0.88
N LYS A 163 -5.37 43.52 -2.22
CA LYS A 163 -4.99 44.69 -3.01
C LYS A 163 -5.96 45.79 -2.61
N THR A 164 -5.75 46.35 -1.42
CA THR A 164 -6.36 47.59 -0.99
C THR A 164 -5.98 48.60 -2.05
N LYS A 165 -6.96 48.93 -2.91
CA LYS A 165 -6.90 50.08 -3.78
C LYS A 165 -6.74 51.30 -2.89
N ILE A 166 -5.51 51.72 -2.64
CA ILE A 166 -5.24 53.07 -2.20
C ILE A 166 -5.45 53.92 -3.45
N GLY A 167 -6.58 54.64 -3.46
CA GLY A 167 -6.86 55.70 -4.41
C GLY A 167 -5.68 56.66 -4.48
N GLY A 168 -5.45 57.20 -5.68
CA GLY A 168 -4.24 57.93 -6.02
C GLY A 168 -3.82 58.99 -4.99
N LYS A 169 -2.54 58.93 -4.63
CA LYS A 169 -1.66 60.07 -4.42
C LYS A 169 -0.21 59.57 -4.30
N ASN A 170 0.62 60.13 -5.18
CA ASN A 170 2.09 60.21 -5.13
C ASN A 170 2.88 58.90 -5.07
N ALA A 171 3.41 58.53 -6.25
CA ALA A 171 4.70 57.89 -6.31
C ALA A 171 5.75 58.90 -5.83
N GLU A 172 6.49 58.58 -4.76
CA GLU A 172 7.94 58.77 -4.61
C GLU A 172 8.41 58.36 -3.21
N ASP A 173 9.57 57.67 -3.20
CA ASP A 173 10.60 57.66 -2.15
C ASP A 173 10.39 56.83 -0.86
N VAL A 174 10.78 55.54 -0.89
CA VAL A 174 11.10 54.75 0.33
C VAL A 174 12.30 53.81 0.13
N SER A 175 13.17 54.05 -0.86
CA SER A 175 14.34 53.18 -1.12
C SER A 175 15.69 53.85 -0.86
N SER A 176 15.71 55.14 -0.53
CA SER A 176 16.93 55.94 -0.35
C SER A 176 17.44 55.93 1.10
N SER A 177 16.55 55.92 2.09
CA SER A 177 16.91 56.10 3.50
C SER A 177 17.67 54.91 4.11
N GLU A 178 17.36 53.67 3.71
CA GLU A 178 18.01 52.48 4.26
C GLU A 178 19.42 52.27 3.69
N ILE A 179 19.64 52.71 2.45
CA ILE A 179 20.94 52.61 1.77
C ILE A 179 21.91 53.66 2.33
N ASP A 180 21.43 54.87 2.60
CA ASP A 180 22.23 55.96 3.21
C ASP A 180 22.66 55.63 4.66
N GLU A 181 21.82 54.90 5.42
CA GLU A 181 22.17 54.47 6.78
C GLU A 181 23.25 53.38 6.79
N LEU A 182 23.24 52.50 5.78
CA LEU A 182 24.24 51.44 5.60
C LEU A 182 25.59 52.01 5.13
N GLU A 183 25.61 53.01 4.23
CA GLU A 183 26.84 53.69 3.82
C GLU A 183 27.52 54.43 4.99
N LYS A 184 26.74 55.10 5.85
CA LYS A 184 27.25 55.74 7.07
C LYS A 184 27.86 54.75 8.05
N ARG A 185 27.25 53.57 8.23
CA ARG A 185 27.81 52.52 9.11
C ARG A 185 29.10 51.91 8.54
N LEU A 186 29.23 51.80 7.22
CA LEU A 186 30.43 51.26 6.59
C LEU A 186 31.60 52.26 6.63
N ALA A 187 31.33 53.56 6.54
CA ALA A 187 32.33 54.61 6.68
C ALA A 187 32.90 54.73 8.12
N ALA A 188 32.12 54.36 9.14
CA ALA A 188 32.56 54.39 10.53
C ALA A 188 33.49 53.22 10.93
N LEU A 189 33.74 52.26 10.02
CA LEU A 189 34.59 51.08 10.24
C LEU A 189 35.85 51.05 9.36
N ARG A 190 36.12 52.13 8.61
CA ARG A 190 37.37 52.38 7.87
C ARG A 190 38.12 53.53 8.52
#